data_AF-A0A150QPC1-F1
#
_entry.id   AF-A0A150QPC1-F1
#
_cell.length_a   1.000
_cell.length_b   1.000
_cell.length_c   1.000
_cell.angle_alpha   90.00
_cell.angle_beta   90.00
_cell.angle_gamma   90.00
#
_symmetry.space_group_name_H-M   'P 1'
#
loop_
_entity.id
_entity.type
_entity.pdbx_description
1 polymer ?
#
loop_
_entity_poly.entity_id
_entity_poly.type
_entity_poly.pdbx_seq_one_letter_code
_entity_poly.pdbx_strand_id
1 'polypeptide(L)' 'MNDRAEKRRVLTAEDLTYIGQRLRILDPYGGVKPWDRDRLWAAVLDVQLEAETRADRETFRELVGALRVLDVLDRHFLRK' A
#
# COMPACT_ATOMS: atom_id res chain seq x y z
N MET A 1 14.29 21.93 27.77
CA MET A 1 13.96 22.70 26.55
C MET A 1 13.93 21.69 25.40
N ASN A 2 12.76 21.48 24.80
CA ASN A 2 12.37 20.48 23.79
C ASN A 2 13.47 19.69 23.03
N ASP A 3 13.66 18.42 23.39
CA ASP A 3 14.17 17.34 22.52
C ASP A 3 13.13 16.89 21.46
N ARG A 4 12.19 17.77 21.08
CA ARG A 4 11.11 17.47 20.11
C ARG A 4 11.57 17.52 18.64
N ALA A 5 12.88 17.42 18.42
CA ALA A 5 13.43 17.02 17.13
C ALA A 5 13.53 15.49 17.05
N GLU A 6 12.52 14.78 17.57
CA GLU A 6 12.18 13.44 17.14
C GLU A 6 12.01 13.57 15.63
N LYS A 7 13.09 13.26 14.88
CA LYS A 7 13.14 13.28 13.43
C LYS A 7 11.98 12.43 12.96
N ARG A 8 10.85 13.06 12.66
CA ARG A 8 9.70 12.42 12.03
C ARG A 8 10.30 11.59 10.91
N ARG A 9 10.21 10.27 11.00
CA ARG A 9 10.77 9.39 9.97
C ARG A 9 9.89 9.62 8.74
N VAL A 10 10.34 10.52 7.87
CA VAL A 10 9.58 10.95 6.72
C VAL A 10 9.91 10.01 5.57
N LEU A 11 8.94 9.23 5.14
CA LEU A 11 9.00 8.41 3.94
C LEU A 11 8.64 9.25 2.71
N THR A 12 9.19 8.88 1.58
CA THR A 12 8.83 9.40 0.26
C THR A 12 7.95 8.40 -0.50
N ALA A 13 7.33 8.83 -1.60
CA ALA A 13 6.60 7.92 -2.49
C ALA A 13 7.53 6.84 -3.08
N GLU A 14 8.81 7.16 -3.30
CA GLU A 14 9.82 6.20 -3.72
C GLU A 14 10.09 5.14 -2.65
N ASP A 15 10.16 5.52 -1.37
CA ASP A 15 10.32 4.58 -0.26
C ASP A 15 9.12 3.63 -0.16
N LEU A 16 7.89 4.13 -0.32
CA LEU A 16 6.70 3.27 -0.34
C LEU A 16 6.66 2.35 -1.57
N THR A 17 7.11 2.84 -2.72
CA THR A 17 7.28 2.01 -3.93
C THR A 17 8.27 0.88 -3.67
N TYR A 18 9.41 1.19 -3.06
CA TYR A 18 10.46 0.23 -2.73
C TYR A 18 9.98 -0.82 -1.71
N ILE A 19 9.30 -0.38 -0.64
CA ILE A 19 8.72 -1.28 0.37
C ILE A 19 7.67 -2.19 -0.28
N GLY A 20 6.75 -1.64 -1.06
CA GLY A 20 5.71 -2.41 -1.74
C GLY A 20 6.26 -3.42 -2.75
N GLN A 21 7.34 -3.08 -3.45
CA GLN A 21 8.07 -4.02 -4.31
C GLN A 21 8.74 -5.13 -3.50
N ARG A 22 9.40 -4.80 -2.38
CA ARG A 22 10.10 -5.80 -1.56
C ARG A 22 9.14 -6.80 -0.92
N LEU A 23 7.94 -6.34 -0.58
CA LEU A 23 6.85 -7.17 -0.08
C LEU A 23 6.13 -7.94 -1.20
N ARG A 24 6.42 -7.65 -2.48
CA ARG A 24 5.76 -8.23 -3.68
C ARG A 24 4.24 -8.01 -3.73
N ILE A 25 3.73 -7.06 -2.95
CA ILE A 25 2.29 -6.78 -2.85
C ILE A 25 1.80 -5.85 -3.96
N LEU A 26 2.72 -5.22 -4.69
CA LEU A 26 2.42 -4.38 -5.85
C LEU A 26 2.58 -5.12 -7.18
N ASP A 27 3.17 -6.32 -7.18
CA ASP A 27 3.47 -7.07 -8.42
C ASP A 27 2.21 -7.50 -9.20
N PRO A 28 1.08 -7.86 -8.55
CA PRO A 28 -0.15 -8.21 -9.27
C PRO A 28 -0.84 -7.01 -9.93
N TYR A 29 -0.51 -5.78 -9.55
CA TYR A 29 -1.28 -4.60 -9.92
C TYR A 29 -0.52 -3.73 -10.93
N GLY A 30 -1.12 -3.51 -12.09
CA GLY A 30 -0.60 -2.59 -13.10
C GLY A 30 -0.82 -1.13 -12.71
N GLY A 31 0.14 -0.26 -12.99
CA GLY A 31 -0.05 1.20 -12.87
C GLY A 31 0.08 1.80 -11.46
N VAL A 32 0.36 0.99 -10.44
CA VAL A 32 0.62 1.42 -9.04
C VAL A 32 2.09 1.75 -8.75
N LYS A 33 2.94 1.72 -9.78
CA LYS A 33 4.36 2.10 -9.75
C LYS A 33 4.54 3.34 -10.64
N PRO A 34 5.12 4.45 -10.13
CA PRO A 34 5.48 4.70 -8.72
C PRO A 34 4.24 4.70 -7.81
N TRP A 35 4.43 4.63 -6.49
CA TRP A 35 3.38 4.54 -5.47
C TRP A 35 2.23 5.49 -5.78
N ASP A 36 1.10 4.89 -6.15
CA ASP A 36 -0.15 5.58 -6.44
C ASP A 36 -1.25 4.89 -5.65
N ARG A 37 -1.65 5.55 -4.55
CA ARG A 37 -2.65 5.04 -3.61
C ARG A 37 -4.01 4.86 -4.27
N ASP A 38 -4.41 5.80 -5.13
CA ASP A 38 -5.74 5.80 -5.73
C ASP A 38 -5.85 4.68 -6.76
N ARG A 39 -4.82 4.50 -7.60
CA ARG A 39 -4.75 3.36 -8.53
C ARG A 39 -4.70 2.02 -7.83
N LEU A 40 -4.03 1.95 -6.68
CA LEU A 40 -3.96 0.71 -5.91
C LEU A 40 -5.32 0.33 -5.35
N TRP A 41 -6.05 1.30 -4.78
CA TRP A 41 -7.41 1.06 -4.31
C TRP A 41 -8.37 0.71 -5.46
N ALA A 42 -8.22 1.33 -6.63
CA ALA A 42 -8.98 0.96 -7.80
C ALA A 42 -8.73 -0.50 -8.22
N ALA A 43 -7.46 -0.91 -8.35
CA ALA A 43 -7.11 -2.28 -8.73
C ALA A 43 -7.58 -3.33 -7.70
N VAL A 44 -7.60 -2.97 -6.41
CA VAL A 44 -8.14 -3.83 -5.34
C VAL A 44 -9.65 -3.98 -5.46
N LEU A 45 -10.36 -2.89 -5.76
CA LEU A 45 -11.80 -2.94 -5.99
C LEU A 45 -12.14 -3.78 -7.21
N ASP A 46 -11.38 -3.67 -8.29
CA ASP A 46 -11.55 -4.50 -9.49
C ASP A 46 -11.40 -5.99 -9.15
N VAL A 47 -10.35 -6.38 -8.42
CA VAL A 47 -10.17 -7.77 -7.95
C VAL A 47 -11.33 -8.23 -7.06
N GLN A 48 -11.88 -7.34 -6.23
CA GLN A 48 -13.04 -7.68 -5.40
C GLN A 48 -14.29 -7.95 -6.25
N LEU A 49 -14.50 -7.15 -7.30
CA LEU A 49 -15.64 -7.28 -8.21
C LEU A 49 -15.54 -8.55 -9.07
N GLU A 50 -14.34 -8.97 -9.42
CA GLU A 50 -14.06 -10.19 -10.21
C GLU A 50 -13.99 -11.47 -9.35
N ALA A 51 -14.05 -11.36 -8.02
CA ALA A 51 -13.93 -12.52 -7.11
C ALA A 51 -15.18 -13.40 -7.09
N GLU A 52 -15.21 -14.44 -7.93
CA GLU A 52 -16.34 -15.37 -8.04
C GLU A 52 -16.27 -16.52 -7.02
N THR A 53 -15.07 -16.95 -6.64
CA THR A 53 -14.88 -18.13 -5.77
C THR A 53 -14.51 -17.78 -4.34
N ARG A 54 -14.63 -18.76 -3.45
CA ARG A 54 -14.16 -18.62 -2.06
C ARG A 54 -12.65 -18.40 -1.98
N ALA A 55 -11.88 -19.05 -2.85
CA ALA A 55 -10.43 -18.90 -2.92
C ALA A 55 -10.05 -17.46 -3.31
N ASP A 56 -10.72 -16.88 -4.31
CA ASP A 56 -10.49 -15.50 -4.74
C ASP A 56 -10.74 -14.50 -3.60
N ARG A 57 -11.82 -14.73 -2.84
CA ARG A 57 -12.16 -13.90 -1.67
C ARG A 57 -11.15 -14.04 -0.52
N GLU A 58 -10.52 -15.20 -0.37
CA GLU A 58 -9.48 -15.44 0.65
C GLU A 58 -8.18 -14.72 0.27
N THR A 59 -7.75 -14.87 -0.98
CA THR A 59 -6.62 -14.13 -1.56
C THR A 59 -6.83 -12.61 -1.47
N PHE A 60 -8.05 -12.13 -1.77
CA PHE A 60 -8.42 -10.73 -1.59
C PHE A 60 -8.23 -10.23 -0.15
N ARG A 61 -8.63 -11.01 0.86
CA ARG A 61 -8.50 -10.62 2.27
C ARG A 61 -7.04 -10.50 2.71
N GLU A 62 -6.19 -11.43 2.27
CA GLU A 62 -4.75 -11.36 2.54
C GLU A 62 -4.13 -10.11 1.91
N LEU A 63 -4.52 -9.79 0.67
CA LEU A 63 -4.07 -8.59 -0.04
C LEU A 63 -4.51 -7.31 0.68
N VAL A 64 -5.78 -7.19 1.09
CA VAL A 64 -6.27 -6.03 1.85
C VAL A 64 -5.49 -5.84 3.16
N GLY A 65 -5.13 -6.93 3.83
CA GLY A 65 -4.31 -6.91 5.05
C GLY A 65 -2.95 -6.24 4.81
N ALA A 66 -2.25 -6.64 3.74
CA ALA A 66 -0.97 -6.06 3.39
C ALA A 66 -1.06 -4.59 2.95
N LEU A 67 -2.13 -4.22 2.26
CA LEU A 67 -2.34 -2.84 1.78
C LEU A 67 -2.68 -1.85 2.90
N ARG A 68 -3.34 -2.30 3.97
CA ARG A 68 -3.57 -1.47 5.15
C ARG A 68 -2.27 -1.01 5.80
N VAL A 69 -1.23 -1.83 5.78
CA VAL A 69 0.09 -1.45 6.31
C VAL A 69 0.67 -0.30 5.48
N LEU A 70 0.61 -0.39 4.15
CA LEU A 70 1.10 0.69 3.28
C LEU A 70 0.25 1.97 3.42
N ASP A 71 -1.07 1.86 3.58
CA ASP A 71 -1.96 3.02 3.81
C ASP A 71 -1.66 3.72 5.15
N VAL A 72 -1.29 2.97 6.20
CA VAL A 72 -0.81 3.54 7.47
C VAL A 72 0.52 4.26 7.28
N LEU A 73 1.46 3.65 6.53
CA LEU A 73 2.75 4.27 6.23
C LEU A 73 2.57 5.58 5.44
N ASP A 74 1.70 5.58 4.45
CA ASP A 74 1.36 6.75 3.64
C ASP A 74 0.77 7.89 4.50
N ARG A 75 -0.24 7.59 5.32
CA ARG A 75 -0.93 8.62 6.12
C ARG A 75 -0.08 9.22 7.23
N HIS A 76 0.78 8.43 7.86
CA HIS A 76 1.48 8.83 9.08
C HIS A 76 2.94 9.23 8.85
N PHE A 77 3.55 8.74 7.77
CA PHE A 77 4.99 8.88 7.56
C PHE A 77 5.35 9.52 6.22
N LEU A 78 4.45 9.60 5.22
CA LEU A 78 4.77 10.25 3.95
C LEU A 78 4.96 11.77 4.11
N ARG A 79 6.00 12.32 3.47
CA ARG A 79 6.12 13.78 3.28
C ARG A 79 5.04 14.26 2.33
N LYS A 80 4.18 15.16 2.77
CA LYS A 80 3.32 15.94 1.88
C LYS A 80 4.07 17.15 1.33
#